data_AF-A0AAN8K6D3-F1
#
_entry.id   AF-A0AAN8K6D3-F1
#
_cell.length_a   1.000
_cell.length_b   1.000
_cell.length_c   1.000
_cell.angle_alpha   90.00
_cell.angle_beta   90.00
_cell.angle_gamma   90.00
#
_symmetry.space_group_name_H-M   'P 1'
#
loop_
_entity.id
_entity.type
_entity.pdbx_description
1 polymer ?
#
loop_
_entity_poly.entity_id
_entity_poly.type
_entity_poly.pdbx_seq_one_letter_code
_entity_poly.pdbx_strand_id
1 'polypeptide(L)'
;MGEVGVENHHGDVVKDVFDQYVTDDSGELTLEQLQILHGDLRIGGISLQQVKAAIKYVCATETCDLPELYDLLREMDRRYFLVQDLRWEFSFLDRDKTDTISEEQAKWLTRSVHRDYFSEKKWEYFVRSRLVPGSGVSFPEIEVMLCDIPNRLEVEEEMVEQNRLRQEKLEKQKKLEEAEYLHAKKLAKLRDLEKERQEQERERQEEERRRRQREIDEREKQAEEEKRRKEEEEEMDRVKKLEEENERKRKEEEEKYKDADKWKEIAEKEEKDAEEELKKLQKQKKAENDGKKKKDLEEAEKKAKMLHKESKNKRIRYQLKVAIKSRDKYQLEYSVTEFKKADLSDDEMDLAKAERLLKELTAGDNLRKAMTKRELEELEKAMNFVKKNGFEEQLISEMMEANKMLARLKRLERIRHEILELKQSTVAEIRSYQNPPLVVHTVMTATFLVLGHKEKETKDWKAVQALVGKTGKESVKRRCLELKASKIPLPVAKRVKTLLDKYELDAVRDVSAGAATFYVWATTMMEEAMAEHEQN
;
A
#
# COMPACT_ATOMS: atom_id res chain seq x y z
N MET A 1 65.78 36.37 92.29
CA MET A 1 65.50 35.69 91.01
C MET A 1 66.79 35.00 90.61
N GLY A 2 66.87 33.69 90.85
CA GLY A 2 68.04 32.88 90.49
C GLY A 2 67.60 31.87 89.44
N GLU A 3 68.12 32.02 88.23
CA GLU A 3 68.02 31.02 87.17
C GLU A 3 68.88 29.83 87.59
N VAL A 4 68.23 28.70 87.84
CA VAL A 4 68.90 27.43 88.05
C VAL A 4 69.39 26.97 86.67
N GLY A 5 70.69 27.08 86.44
CA GLY A 5 71.35 26.49 85.28
C GLY A 5 71.21 24.98 85.34
N VAL A 6 70.29 24.43 84.56
CA VAL A 6 70.29 23.00 84.21
C VAL A 6 71.36 22.86 83.14
N GLU A 7 72.59 22.58 83.59
CA GLU A 7 73.73 22.32 82.71
C GLU A 7 73.44 21.13 81.78
N ASN A 8 74.01 21.20 80.57
CA ASN A 8 73.86 20.28 79.42
C ASN A 8 74.40 18.85 79.68
N HIS A 9 74.05 18.22 80.81
CA HIS A 9 74.51 16.89 81.19
C HIS A 9 74.16 15.79 80.17
N HIS A 10 73.17 16.01 79.30
CA HIS A 10 72.80 15.01 78.29
C HIS A 10 73.83 14.92 77.15
N GLY A 11 74.49 16.04 76.81
CA GLY A 11 75.52 16.05 75.76
C GLY A 11 76.79 15.32 76.21
N ASP A 12 77.17 15.49 77.47
CA ASP A 12 78.37 14.85 78.04
C ASP A 12 78.20 13.32 78.11
N VAL A 13 77.02 12.82 78.49
CA VAL A 13 76.75 11.38 78.53
C VAL A 13 76.75 10.75 77.14
N VAL A 14 76.16 11.40 76.13
CA VAL A 14 76.16 10.89 74.75
C VAL A 14 77.59 10.85 74.19
N LYS A 15 78.41 11.85 74.51
CA LYS A 15 79.82 11.87 74.12
C LYS A 15 80.63 10.77 74.81
N ASP A 16 80.45 10.57 76.11
CA ASP A 16 81.13 9.50 76.85
C ASP A 16 80.77 8.11 76.30
N VAL A 17 79.50 7.94 75.89
CA VAL A 17 79.04 6.71 75.23
C VAL A 17 79.64 6.58 73.83
N PHE A 18 79.72 7.66 73.05
CA PHE A 18 80.36 7.65 71.72
C PHE A 18 81.83 7.25 71.80
N ASP A 19 82.59 7.90 72.68
CA ASP A 19 84.04 7.68 72.85
C ASP A 19 84.37 6.25 73.33
N GLN A 20 83.43 5.54 73.96
CA GLN A 20 83.62 4.14 74.38
C GLN A 20 83.60 3.14 73.22
N TYR A 21 82.92 3.45 72.11
CA TYR A 21 82.69 2.51 71.02
C TYR A 21 83.44 2.86 69.73
N VAL A 22 83.96 4.08 69.61
CA VAL A 22 84.89 4.45 68.54
C VAL A 22 86.24 3.79 68.80
N THR A 23 86.54 2.72 68.07
CA THR A 23 87.79 1.95 68.24
C THR A 23 88.87 2.31 67.23
N ASP A 24 88.52 3.06 66.19
CA ASP A 24 89.36 3.42 65.06
C ASP A 24 89.58 4.94 64.98
N ASP A 25 90.68 5.34 64.33
CA ASP A 25 91.05 6.76 64.16
C ASP A 25 90.10 7.54 63.23
N SER A 26 89.00 6.93 62.76
CA SER A 26 88.02 7.56 61.88
C SER A 26 87.24 8.67 62.59
N GLY A 27 87.01 8.51 63.91
CA GLY A 27 86.17 9.42 64.69
C GLY A 27 84.66 9.25 64.42
N GLU A 28 84.25 8.16 63.76
CA GLU A 28 82.86 7.87 63.40
C GLU A 28 82.49 6.45 63.85
N LEU A 29 81.20 6.19 64.12
CA LEU A 29 80.75 4.84 64.48
C LEU A 29 80.32 4.05 63.24
N THR A 30 80.87 2.85 63.08
CA THR A 30 80.51 1.90 62.02
C THR A 30 79.18 1.20 62.31
N LEU A 31 78.61 0.58 61.28
CA LEU A 31 77.38 -0.21 61.37
C LEU A 31 77.45 -1.29 62.47
N GLU A 32 78.57 -2.01 62.55
CA GLU A 32 78.78 -3.08 63.53
C GLU A 32 78.92 -2.52 64.95
N GLN A 33 79.68 -1.43 65.13
CA GLN A 33 79.84 -0.77 66.43
C GLN A 33 78.48 -0.25 66.96
N LEU A 34 77.67 0.35 66.10
CA LEU A 34 76.32 0.82 66.44
C LEU A 34 75.39 -0.32 66.83
N GLN A 35 75.49 -1.48 66.17
CA GLN A 35 74.71 -2.65 66.55
C GLN A 35 75.08 -3.16 67.94
N ILE A 36 76.38 -3.24 68.24
CA ILE A 36 76.88 -3.66 69.57
C ILE A 36 76.40 -2.67 70.63
N LEU A 37 76.61 -1.37 70.39
CA LEU A 37 76.18 -0.30 71.28
C LEU A 37 74.67 -0.37 71.57
N HIS A 38 73.83 -0.59 70.56
CA HIS A 38 72.39 -0.73 70.79
C HIS A 38 72.03 -2.02 71.52
N GLY A 39 72.74 -3.12 71.24
CA GLY A 39 72.58 -4.40 71.95
C GLY A 39 72.92 -4.31 73.45
N ASP A 40 73.86 -3.45 73.82
CA ASP A 40 74.20 -3.18 75.21
C ASP A 40 73.14 -2.29 75.90
N LEU A 41 72.45 -1.43 75.14
CA LEU A 41 71.35 -0.59 75.64
C LEU A 41 69.99 -1.30 75.68
N ARG A 42 69.78 -2.30 74.82
CA ARG A 42 68.51 -3.02 74.64
C ARG A 42 68.76 -4.52 74.50
N ILE A 43 68.11 -5.31 75.36
CA ILE A 43 68.22 -6.76 75.33
C ILE A 43 67.87 -7.30 73.94
N GLY A 44 68.85 -7.92 73.28
CA GLY A 44 68.69 -8.53 71.95
C GLY A 44 68.95 -7.60 70.76
N GLY A 45 69.04 -6.29 70.97
CA GLY A 45 69.32 -5.29 69.93
C GLY A 45 68.38 -5.35 68.73
N ILE A 46 68.84 -4.79 67.59
CA ILE A 46 68.19 -4.88 66.27
C ILE A 46 69.14 -5.50 65.24
N SER A 47 68.60 -5.98 64.12
CA SER A 47 69.41 -6.56 63.04
C SER A 47 70.29 -5.50 62.36
N LEU A 48 71.43 -5.91 61.78
CA LEU A 48 72.31 -5.01 61.01
C LEU A 48 71.57 -4.29 59.89
N GLN A 49 70.56 -4.93 59.29
CA GLN A 49 69.74 -4.30 58.25
C GLN A 49 68.89 -3.14 58.80
N GLN A 50 68.37 -3.28 60.02
CA GLN A 50 67.65 -2.20 60.70
C GLN A 50 68.58 -1.08 61.15
N VAL A 51 69.80 -1.39 61.62
CA VAL A 51 70.81 -0.36 61.91
C VAL A 51 71.16 0.40 60.63
N LYS A 52 71.39 -0.30 59.51
CA LYS A 52 71.71 0.31 58.22
C LYS A 52 70.57 1.21 57.72
N ALA A 53 69.33 0.77 57.89
CA ALA A 53 68.16 1.57 57.54
C ALA A 53 67.99 2.80 58.45
N ALA A 54 68.33 2.68 59.74
CA ALA A 54 68.34 3.80 60.68
C ALA A 54 69.42 4.84 60.31
N ILE A 55 70.65 4.40 59.99
CA ILE A 55 71.74 5.26 59.52
C ILE A 55 71.27 6.00 58.27
N LYS A 56 70.75 5.30 57.26
CA LYS A 56 70.25 5.92 56.03
C LYS A 56 69.13 6.94 56.27
N TYR A 57 68.36 6.77 57.35
CA TYR A 57 67.25 7.66 57.68
C TYR A 57 67.73 8.93 58.40
N VAL A 58 68.76 8.84 59.25
CA VAL A 58 69.22 9.95 60.11
C VAL A 58 70.52 10.58 59.62
N CYS A 59 71.51 9.75 59.30
CA CYS A 59 72.88 10.17 59.03
C CYS A 59 73.08 10.64 57.60
N ALA A 60 74.03 11.55 57.41
CA ALA A 60 74.43 12.01 56.08
C ALA A 60 75.30 11.00 55.31
N THR A 61 76.04 10.14 56.02
CA THR A 61 76.97 9.15 55.47
C THR A 61 76.56 7.71 55.85
N GLU A 62 77.37 6.70 55.49
CA GLU A 62 77.14 5.29 55.87
C GLU A 62 77.62 4.96 57.29
N THR A 63 78.14 5.95 58.00
CA THR A 63 78.66 5.94 59.38
C THR A 63 77.91 6.99 60.19
N CYS A 64 78.11 7.01 61.52
CA CYS A 64 77.45 7.98 62.39
C CYS A 64 78.45 8.89 63.10
N ASP A 65 78.27 10.19 62.93
CA ASP A 65 79.03 11.21 63.66
C ASP A 65 78.42 11.48 65.04
N LEU A 66 79.21 12.03 65.96
CA LEU A 66 78.76 12.37 67.32
C LEU A 66 77.48 13.23 67.36
N PRO A 67 77.30 14.28 66.52
CA PRO A 67 76.08 15.08 66.54
C PRO A 67 74.81 14.31 66.13
N GLU A 68 74.96 13.26 65.32
CA GLU A 68 73.85 12.46 64.80
C GLU A 68 73.47 11.31 65.74
N LEU A 69 74.39 10.86 66.61
CA LEU A 69 74.23 9.67 67.44
C LEU A 69 72.94 9.67 68.25
N TYR A 70 72.56 10.80 68.85
CA TYR A 70 71.35 10.86 69.67
C TYR A 70 70.07 10.58 68.85
N ASP A 71 69.96 11.21 67.67
CA ASP A 71 68.80 11.01 66.79
C ASP A 71 68.81 9.61 66.15
N LEU A 72 70.00 9.09 65.83
CA LEU A 72 70.16 7.73 65.34
C LEU A 72 69.70 6.71 66.40
N LEU A 73 70.12 6.87 67.66
CA LEU A 73 69.69 5.99 68.75
C LEU A 73 68.18 6.03 68.97
N ARG A 74 67.56 7.21 68.85
CA ARG A 74 66.11 7.34 68.92
C ARG A 74 65.40 6.61 67.77
N GLU A 75 65.92 6.69 66.56
CA GLU A 75 65.39 5.95 65.41
C GLU A 75 65.59 4.44 65.56
N MET A 76 66.75 4.00 66.05
CA MET A 76 67.03 2.60 66.36
C MET A 76 66.09 2.05 67.44
N ASP A 77 65.81 2.83 68.49
CA ASP A 77 64.82 2.48 69.52
C ASP A 77 63.40 2.41 68.95
N ARG A 78 63.00 3.37 68.09
CA ARG A 78 61.71 3.32 67.40
C ARG A 78 61.57 2.02 66.61
N ARG A 79 62.59 1.66 65.82
CA ARG A 79 62.64 0.41 65.04
C ARG A 79 62.63 -0.81 65.93
N TYR A 80 63.37 -0.80 67.03
CA TYR A 80 63.40 -1.90 68.00
C TYR A 80 61.99 -2.24 68.51
N PHE A 81 61.25 -1.24 69.03
CA PHE A 81 59.90 -1.48 69.54
C PHE A 81 58.94 -1.94 68.43
N LEU A 82 59.02 -1.34 67.24
CA LEU A 82 58.22 -1.77 66.09
C LEU A 82 58.52 -3.23 65.70
N VAL A 83 59.80 -3.61 65.60
CA VAL A 83 60.18 -4.99 65.24
C VAL A 83 59.64 -5.98 66.26
N GLN A 84 59.69 -5.67 67.55
CA GLN A 84 59.14 -6.56 68.58
C GLN A 84 57.63 -6.78 68.38
N ASP A 85 56.87 -5.70 68.20
CA ASP A 85 55.42 -5.79 67.97
C ASP A 85 55.09 -6.54 66.67
N LEU A 86 55.82 -6.23 65.59
CA LEU A 86 55.61 -6.82 64.28
C LEU A 86 55.97 -8.31 64.22
N ARG A 87 56.92 -8.78 65.04
CA ARG A 87 57.23 -10.20 65.15
C ARG A 87 56.04 -11.01 65.67
N TRP A 88 55.28 -10.45 66.61
CA TRP A 88 54.05 -11.08 67.10
C TRP A 88 52.98 -11.16 66.00
N GLU A 89 52.76 -10.06 65.26
CA GLU A 89 51.81 -10.02 64.15
C GLU A 89 52.20 -10.97 63.01
N PHE A 90 53.49 -11.04 62.68
CA PHE A 90 54.01 -11.98 61.69
C PHE A 90 53.80 -13.44 62.14
N SER A 91 54.12 -13.76 63.39
CA SER A 91 53.90 -15.11 63.94
C SER A 91 52.42 -15.49 63.98
N PHE A 92 51.51 -14.52 64.11
CA PHE A 92 50.07 -14.77 64.03
C PHE A 92 49.62 -15.15 62.61
N LEU A 93 50.27 -14.59 61.59
CA LEU A 93 50.03 -14.91 60.18
C LEU A 93 50.69 -16.24 59.76
N ASP A 94 51.86 -16.57 60.30
CA ASP A 94 52.57 -17.84 60.10
C ASP A 94 51.98 -18.96 60.99
N ARG A 95 50.75 -19.37 60.69
CA ARG A 95 50.03 -20.41 61.46
C ARG A 95 50.75 -21.75 61.48
N ASP A 96 51.49 -22.05 60.42
CA ASP A 96 52.16 -23.33 60.22
C ASP A 96 53.59 -23.35 60.81
N LYS A 97 54.05 -22.22 61.38
CA LYS A 97 55.39 -22.05 61.98
C LYS A 97 56.51 -22.39 61.00
N THR A 98 56.34 -21.98 59.76
CA THR A 98 57.31 -22.18 58.68
C THR A 98 58.37 -21.08 58.62
N ASP A 99 58.27 -20.07 59.49
CA ASP A 99 59.05 -18.83 59.47
C ASP A 99 58.86 -18.01 58.19
N THR A 100 57.77 -18.27 57.46
CA THR A 100 57.39 -17.58 56.22
C THR A 100 55.89 -17.37 56.13
N ILE A 101 55.46 -16.30 55.47
CA ILE A 101 54.05 -16.02 55.14
C ILE A 101 53.88 -15.82 53.63
N SER A 102 52.67 -15.94 53.09
CA SER A 102 52.46 -15.72 51.66
C SER A 102 52.70 -14.25 51.27
N GLU A 103 53.00 -13.98 49.98
CA GLU A 103 53.18 -12.61 49.50
C GLU A 103 51.93 -11.74 49.73
N GLU A 104 50.73 -12.31 49.64
CA GLU A 104 49.49 -11.59 49.91
C GLU A 104 49.34 -11.25 51.40
N GLN A 105 49.69 -12.18 52.29
CA GLN A 105 49.70 -11.93 53.75
C GLN A 105 50.73 -10.88 54.13
N ALA A 106 51.93 -10.96 53.56
CA ALA A 106 52.99 -9.97 53.72
C ALA A 106 52.55 -8.58 53.23
N LYS A 107 51.92 -8.51 52.04
CA LYS A 107 51.35 -7.26 51.51
C LYS A 107 50.32 -6.67 52.45
N TRP A 108 49.43 -7.51 52.96
CA TRP A 108 48.38 -7.10 53.89
C TRP A 108 48.99 -6.57 55.20
N LEU A 109 50.02 -7.24 55.74
CA LEU A 109 50.72 -6.80 56.95
C LEU A 109 51.36 -5.43 56.71
N THR A 110 52.17 -5.28 55.66
CA THR A 110 52.80 -3.99 55.32
C THR A 110 51.77 -2.88 55.13
N ARG A 111 50.67 -3.16 54.43
CA ARG A 111 49.58 -2.19 54.23
C ARG A 111 48.89 -1.82 55.55
N SER A 112 48.74 -2.77 56.47
CA SER A 112 48.12 -2.52 57.77
C SER A 112 49.01 -1.66 58.67
N VAL A 113 50.33 -1.86 58.58
CA VAL A 113 51.33 -1.08 59.33
C VAL A 113 51.48 0.33 58.75
N HIS A 114 51.60 0.46 57.43
CA HIS A 114 51.80 1.75 56.77
C HIS A 114 50.49 2.55 56.62
N ARG A 115 49.33 1.89 56.70
CA ARG A 115 48.00 2.48 56.54
C ARG A 115 47.90 3.29 55.23
N ASP A 116 47.53 4.57 55.34
CA ASP A 116 47.40 5.50 54.21
C ASP A 116 48.73 5.81 53.53
N TYR A 117 49.86 5.45 54.16
CA TYR A 117 51.21 5.65 53.61
C TYR A 117 51.74 4.43 52.86
N PHE A 118 50.94 3.39 52.66
CA PHE A 118 51.36 2.21 51.90
C PHE A 118 51.65 2.57 50.44
N SER A 119 52.91 2.43 50.01
CA SER A 119 53.31 2.61 48.61
C SER A 119 53.23 1.28 47.85
N GLU A 120 52.28 1.19 46.92
CA GLU A 120 52.15 0.04 46.02
C GLU A 120 53.42 -0.14 45.16
N LYS A 121 54.09 0.96 44.79
CA LYS A 121 55.33 0.94 44.00
C LYS A 121 56.49 0.35 44.78
N LYS A 122 56.67 0.73 46.05
CA LYS A 122 57.70 0.14 46.93
C LYS A 122 57.41 -1.34 47.19
N TRP A 123 56.14 -1.71 47.39
CA TRP A 123 55.75 -3.11 47.51
C TRP A 123 56.09 -3.93 46.26
N GLU A 124 55.72 -3.44 45.06
CA GLU A 124 56.06 -4.11 43.80
C GLU A 124 57.57 -4.21 43.60
N TYR A 125 58.32 -3.16 43.95
CA TYR A 125 59.78 -3.17 43.88
C TYR A 125 60.35 -4.25 44.80
N PHE A 126 59.87 -4.35 46.04
CA PHE A 126 60.26 -5.40 46.97
C PHE A 126 60.00 -6.79 46.41
N VAL A 127 58.78 -7.07 45.93
CA VAL A 127 58.46 -8.38 45.34
C VAL A 127 59.38 -8.70 44.16
N ARG A 128 59.71 -7.72 43.32
CA ARG A 128 60.63 -7.88 42.19
C ARG A 128 62.10 -8.04 42.59
N SER A 129 62.50 -7.49 43.74
CA SER A 129 63.89 -7.56 44.23
C SER A 129 64.17 -8.82 45.05
N ARG A 130 63.15 -9.62 45.36
CA ARG A 130 63.32 -10.93 46.01
C ARG A 130 64.02 -11.92 45.08
N LEU A 131 64.86 -12.78 45.67
CA LEU A 131 65.60 -13.82 44.94
C LEU A 131 64.68 -14.82 44.22
N VAL A 132 63.52 -15.11 44.82
CA VAL A 132 62.53 -16.06 44.27
C VAL A 132 61.12 -15.45 44.43
N PRO A 133 60.63 -14.70 43.42
CA PRO A 133 59.26 -14.20 43.43
C PRO A 133 58.23 -15.32 43.55
N GLY A 134 57.18 -15.12 44.33
CA GLY A 134 56.12 -16.10 44.61
C GLY A 134 56.43 -17.10 45.73
N SER A 135 57.64 -17.10 46.29
CA SER A 135 57.97 -17.88 47.49
C SER A 135 57.43 -17.20 48.78
N GLY A 136 57.34 -17.95 49.89
CA GLY A 136 56.97 -17.38 51.19
C GLY A 136 57.96 -16.29 51.64
N VAL A 137 57.46 -15.20 52.20
CA VAL A 137 58.22 -14.06 52.71
C VAL A 137 58.62 -14.33 54.16
N SER A 138 59.91 -14.35 54.46
CA SER A 138 60.39 -14.49 55.84
C SER A 138 60.38 -13.14 56.58
N PHE A 139 60.33 -13.17 57.91
CA PHE A 139 60.35 -11.92 58.69
C PHE A 139 61.62 -11.07 58.43
N PRO A 140 62.84 -11.64 58.39
CA PRO A 140 64.05 -10.87 58.08
C PRO A 140 64.05 -10.22 56.69
N GLU A 141 63.32 -10.78 55.72
CA GLU A 141 63.19 -10.17 54.38
C GLU A 141 62.37 -8.87 54.42
N ILE A 142 61.32 -8.83 55.25
CA ILE A 142 60.34 -7.74 55.23
C ILE A 142 60.50 -6.75 56.39
N GLU A 143 61.25 -7.10 57.44
CA GLU A 143 61.32 -6.31 58.67
C GLU A 143 61.70 -4.85 58.43
N VAL A 144 62.65 -4.59 57.53
CA VAL A 144 63.09 -3.22 57.22
C VAL A 144 61.95 -2.45 56.55
N MET A 145 61.26 -3.06 55.58
CA MET A 145 60.11 -2.44 54.91
C MET A 145 58.98 -2.13 55.88
N LEU A 146 58.70 -3.01 56.85
CA LEU A 146 57.66 -2.75 57.85
C LEU A 146 58.00 -1.54 58.72
N CYS A 147 59.28 -1.33 59.03
CA CYS A 147 59.74 -0.21 59.85
C CYS A 147 59.97 1.10 59.06
N ASP A 148 60.20 1.00 57.75
CA ASP A 148 60.34 2.12 56.81
C ASP A 148 58.96 2.68 56.41
N ILE A 149 58.25 3.25 57.39
CA ILE A 149 56.96 3.91 57.15
C ILE A 149 57.22 5.13 56.24
N PRO A 150 56.68 5.14 55.00
CA PRO A 150 56.91 6.26 54.09
C PRO A 150 56.39 7.57 54.69
N ASN A 151 57.08 8.67 54.39
CA ASN A 151 56.59 9.97 54.81
C ASN A 151 55.39 10.38 53.91
N ARG A 152 54.59 11.32 54.41
CA ARG A 152 53.40 11.81 53.72
C ARG A 152 53.71 12.41 52.34
N LEU A 153 54.85 13.08 52.19
CA LEU A 153 55.23 13.77 50.96
C LEU A 153 55.50 12.77 49.83
N GLU A 154 56.22 11.68 50.10
CA GLU A 154 56.50 10.63 49.12
C GLU A 154 55.23 9.99 48.56
N VAL A 155 54.25 9.75 49.43
CA VAL A 155 52.97 9.13 49.06
C VAL A 155 52.10 10.12 48.27
N GLU A 156 52.11 11.40 48.65
CA GLU A 156 51.45 12.46 47.89
C GLU A 156 52.07 12.63 46.49
N GLU A 157 53.40 12.60 46.37
CA GLU A 157 54.10 12.64 45.08
C GLU A 157 53.75 11.45 44.18
N GLU A 158 53.77 10.22 44.72
CA GLU A 158 53.37 9.02 43.97
C GLU A 158 51.91 9.10 43.51
N MET A 159 51.02 9.60 44.35
CA MET A 159 49.60 9.78 44.03
C MET A 159 49.41 10.83 42.92
N VAL A 160 50.14 11.95 42.96
CA VAL A 160 50.12 12.98 41.92
C VAL A 160 50.63 12.43 40.60
N GLU A 161 51.73 11.67 40.61
CA GLU A 161 52.27 11.03 39.41
C GLU A 161 51.28 10.01 38.80
N GLN A 162 50.68 9.15 39.64
CA GLN A 162 49.64 8.21 39.22
C GLN A 162 48.43 8.92 38.61
N ASN A 163 47.97 10.01 39.22
CA ASN A 163 46.85 10.80 38.70
C ASN A 163 47.19 11.46 37.37
N ARG A 164 48.40 12.01 37.22
CA ARG A 164 48.89 12.56 35.94
C ARG A 164 48.88 11.50 34.85
N LEU A 165 49.43 10.31 35.12
CA LEU A 165 49.46 9.22 34.14
C LEU A 165 48.06 8.72 33.77
N ARG A 166 47.13 8.65 34.74
CA ARG A 166 45.72 8.31 34.47
C ARG A 166 45.06 9.38 33.61
N GLN A 167 45.30 10.65 33.89
CA GLN A 167 44.76 11.76 33.11
C GLN A 167 45.29 11.76 31.67
N GLU A 168 46.60 11.55 31.48
CA GLU A 168 47.20 11.44 30.14
C GLU A 168 46.64 10.25 29.35
N LYS A 169 46.42 9.10 30.00
CA LYS A 169 45.78 7.94 29.37
C LYS A 169 44.35 8.27 28.94
N LEU A 170 43.58 8.92 29.80
CA LEU A 170 42.20 9.32 29.51
C LEU A 170 42.13 10.32 28.36
N GLU A 171 43.04 11.29 28.32
CA GLU A 171 43.13 12.26 27.22
C GLU A 171 43.51 11.61 25.89
N LYS A 172 44.47 10.67 25.90
CA LYS A 172 44.82 9.89 24.70
C LYS A 172 43.64 9.06 24.21
N GLN A 173 42.88 8.44 25.12
CA GLN A 173 41.70 7.65 24.77
C GLN A 173 40.61 8.54 24.15
N LYS A 174 40.29 9.68 24.76
CA LYS A 174 39.31 10.63 24.21
C LYS A 174 39.68 11.12 22.81
N LYS A 175 40.97 11.43 22.57
CA LYS A 175 41.46 11.83 21.25
C LYS A 175 41.31 10.72 20.20
N LEU A 176 41.52 9.46 20.59
CA LEU A 176 41.33 8.32 19.70
C LEU A 176 39.85 8.12 19.36
N GLU A 177 38.98 8.14 20.36
CA GLU A 177 37.51 8.01 20.19
C GLU A 177 36.95 9.14 19.30
N GLU A 178 37.42 10.37 19.48
CA GLU A 178 37.02 11.51 18.64
C GLU A 178 37.47 11.34 17.18
N ALA A 179 38.70 10.85 16.96
CA ALA A 179 39.22 10.57 15.62
C ALA A 179 38.42 9.44 14.92
N GLU A 180 38.09 8.37 15.65
CA GLU A 180 37.26 7.27 15.15
C GLU A 180 35.84 7.74 14.81
N TYR A 181 35.23 8.57 15.66
CA TYR A 181 33.91 9.16 15.40
C TYR A 181 33.91 10.02 14.13
N LEU A 182 34.93 10.87 13.96
CA LEU A 182 35.08 11.69 12.74
C LEU A 182 35.27 10.83 11.49
N HIS A 183 36.05 9.75 11.58
CA HIS A 183 36.26 8.81 10.49
C HIS A 183 34.96 8.07 10.13
N ALA A 184 34.24 7.55 11.11
CA ALA A 184 32.95 6.89 10.93
C ALA A 184 31.91 7.82 10.29
N LYS A 185 31.86 9.09 10.71
CA LYS A 185 30.96 10.12 10.13
C LYS A 185 31.28 10.41 8.66
N LYS A 186 32.56 10.45 8.28
CA LYS A 186 32.97 10.60 6.86
C LYS A 186 32.56 9.39 6.04
N LEU A 187 32.75 8.18 6.57
CA LEU A 187 32.38 6.94 5.90
C LEU A 187 30.85 6.81 5.72
N ALA A 188 30.08 7.22 6.73
CA ALA A 188 28.61 7.27 6.64
C ALA A 188 28.15 8.21 5.51
N LYS A 189 28.69 9.44 5.47
CA LYS A 189 28.38 10.40 4.38
C LYS A 189 28.71 9.85 2.99
N LEU A 190 29.83 9.15 2.83
CA LEU A 190 30.19 8.51 1.56
C LEU A 190 29.21 7.40 1.17
N ARG A 191 28.75 6.59 2.14
CA ARG A 191 27.73 5.56 1.90
C ARG A 191 26.38 6.16 1.51
N ASP A 192 25.99 7.27 2.13
CA ASP A 192 24.74 7.95 1.82
C ASP A 192 24.79 8.56 0.41
N LEU A 193 25.90 9.20 0.02
CA LEU A 193 26.12 9.68 -1.35
C LEU A 193 26.13 8.55 -2.39
N GLU A 194 26.73 7.40 -2.07
CA GLU A 194 26.72 6.21 -2.93
C GLU A 194 25.30 5.66 -3.09
N LYS A 195 24.53 5.60 -2.00
CA LYS A 195 23.12 5.18 -2.01
C LYS A 195 22.27 6.13 -2.83
N GLU A 196 22.42 7.45 -2.66
CA GLU A 196 21.71 8.45 -3.48
C GLU A 196 22.03 8.29 -4.97
N ARG A 197 23.30 8.03 -5.33
CA ARG A 197 23.67 7.72 -6.71
C ARG A 197 23.00 6.45 -7.23
N GLN A 198 22.98 5.39 -6.43
CA GLN A 198 22.34 4.12 -6.80
C GLN A 198 20.82 4.26 -6.91
N GLU A 199 20.19 5.05 -6.03
CA GLU A 199 18.76 5.34 -6.06
C GLU A 199 18.39 6.16 -7.29
N GLN A 200 19.14 7.23 -7.61
CA GLN A 200 18.94 8.00 -8.84
C GLN A 200 19.11 7.15 -10.11
N GLU A 201 20.06 6.21 -10.13
CA GLU A 201 20.23 5.30 -11.26
C GLU A 201 19.08 4.29 -11.36
N ARG A 202 18.58 3.76 -10.23
CA ARG A 202 17.40 2.89 -10.22
C ARG A 202 16.13 3.64 -10.64
N GLU A 203 15.94 4.88 -10.19
CA GLU A 203 14.83 5.73 -10.61
C GLU A 203 14.86 5.99 -12.12
N ARG A 204 16.04 6.31 -12.70
CA ARG A 204 16.18 6.45 -14.17
C ARG A 204 15.83 5.16 -14.91
N GLN A 205 16.31 4.01 -14.43
CA GLN A 205 16.01 2.72 -15.04
C GLN A 205 14.53 2.35 -14.90
N GLU A 206 13.90 2.66 -13.76
CA GLU A 206 12.48 2.43 -13.56
C GLU A 206 11.62 3.37 -14.41
N GLU A 207 12.01 4.64 -14.53
CA GLU A 207 11.36 5.62 -15.41
C GLU A 207 11.48 5.21 -16.88
N GLU A 208 12.65 4.72 -17.31
CA GLU A 208 12.85 4.19 -18.67
C GLU A 208 12.00 2.93 -18.91
N ARG A 209 11.91 2.02 -17.93
CA ARG A 209 11.01 0.84 -18.01
C ARG A 209 9.55 1.26 -18.08
N ARG A 210 9.11 2.24 -17.27
CA ARG A 210 7.75 2.78 -17.32
C ARG A 210 7.48 3.44 -18.66
N ARG A 211 8.45 4.17 -19.23
CA ARG A 211 8.31 4.77 -20.57
C ARG A 211 8.17 3.71 -21.65
N ARG A 212 9.01 2.67 -21.65
CA ARG A 212 8.90 1.54 -22.59
C ARG A 212 7.57 0.78 -22.42
N GLN A 213 7.13 0.58 -21.18
CA GLN A 213 5.83 -0.07 -20.92
C GLN A 213 4.68 0.79 -21.45
N ARG A 214 4.68 2.10 -21.21
CA ARG A 214 3.68 3.02 -21.78
C ARG A 214 3.68 3.01 -23.31
N GLU A 215 4.85 2.98 -23.94
CA GLU A 215 4.96 2.89 -25.40
C GLU A 215 4.44 1.54 -25.94
N ILE A 216 4.62 0.44 -25.20
CA ILE A 216 4.03 -0.87 -25.53
C ILE A 216 2.51 -0.84 -25.34
N ASP A 217 2.03 -0.38 -24.19
CA ASP A 217 0.60 -0.30 -23.86
C ASP A 217 -0.14 0.65 -24.83
N GLU A 218 0.47 1.77 -25.23
CA GLU A 218 -0.09 2.66 -26.25
C GLU A 218 -0.13 2.00 -27.62
N ARG A 219 0.91 1.24 -28.02
CA ARG A 219 0.90 0.48 -29.27
C ARG A 219 -0.14 -0.65 -29.26
N GLU A 220 -0.30 -1.34 -28.14
CA GLU A 220 -1.31 -2.38 -27.97
C GLU A 220 -2.72 -1.78 -28.02
N LYS A 221 -2.97 -0.66 -27.32
CA LYS A 221 -4.24 0.07 -27.41
C LYS A 221 -4.52 0.55 -28.84
N GLN A 222 -3.52 1.10 -29.53
CA GLN A 222 -3.68 1.52 -30.93
C GLN A 222 -3.96 0.34 -31.85
N ALA A 223 -3.27 -0.80 -31.67
CA ALA A 223 -3.50 -2.01 -32.47
C ALA A 223 -4.87 -2.64 -32.18
N GLU A 224 -5.32 -2.65 -30.92
CA GLU A 224 -6.62 -3.16 -30.52
C GLU A 224 -7.76 -2.26 -31.02
N GLU A 225 -7.59 -0.93 -30.95
CA GLU A 225 -8.54 0.03 -31.49
C GLU A 225 -8.60 -0.04 -33.03
N GLU A 226 -7.46 -0.18 -33.71
CA GLU A 226 -7.42 -0.41 -35.16
C GLU A 226 -8.08 -1.73 -35.56
N LYS A 227 -7.84 -2.80 -34.79
CA LYS A 227 -8.50 -4.09 -34.99
C LYS A 227 -10.01 -3.99 -34.79
N ARG A 228 -10.46 -3.30 -33.74
CA ARG A 228 -11.89 -3.07 -33.48
C ARG A 228 -12.53 -2.24 -34.58
N ARG A 229 -11.85 -1.20 -35.10
CA ARG A 229 -12.33 -0.42 -36.26
C ARG A 229 -12.43 -1.28 -37.52
N LYS A 230 -11.45 -2.16 -37.79
CA LYS A 230 -11.51 -3.09 -38.92
C LYS A 230 -12.65 -4.11 -38.77
N GLU A 231 -12.85 -4.65 -37.57
CA GLU A 231 -13.96 -5.57 -37.29
C GLU A 231 -15.32 -4.88 -37.45
N GLU A 232 -15.47 -3.66 -36.92
CA GLU A 232 -16.68 -2.84 -37.09
C GLU A 232 -16.93 -2.49 -38.58
N GLU A 233 -15.88 -2.15 -39.33
CA GLU A 233 -15.97 -1.86 -40.78
C GLU A 233 -16.33 -3.11 -41.59
N GLU A 234 -15.70 -4.26 -41.31
CA GLU A 234 -16.04 -5.54 -41.95
C GLU A 234 -17.47 -5.99 -41.61
N GLU A 235 -17.92 -5.80 -40.37
CA GLU A 235 -19.29 -6.11 -39.95
C GLU A 235 -20.30 -5.21 -40.66
N MET A 236 -20.03 -3.90 -40.73
CA MET A 236 -20.83 -2.95 -41.50
C MET A 236 -20.90 -3.32 -42.99
N ASP A 237 -19.79 -3.72 -43.59
CA ASP A 237 -19.74 -4.17 -44.99
C ASP A 237 -20.52 -5.47 -45.22
N ARG A 238 -20.48 -6.42 -44.27
CA ARG A 238 -21.29 -7.65 -44.33
C ARG A 238 -22.77 -7.34 -44.24
N VAL A 239 -23.15 -6.43 -43.35
CA VAL A 239 -24.54 -6.01 -43.14
C VAL A 239 -25.03 -5.29 -44.38
N LYS A 240 -24.24 -4.38 -44.94
CA LYS A 240 -24.56 -3.71 -46.20
C LYS A 240 -24.75 -4.70 -47.35
N LYS A 241 -23.88 -5.71 -47.49
CA LYS A 241 -24.05 -6.76 -48.51
C LYS A 241 -25.32 -7.58 -48.31
N LEU A 242 -25.67 -7.91 -47.07
CA LEU A 242 -26.90 -8.63 -46.74
C LEU A 242 -28.14 -7.76 -46.97
N GLU A 243 -28.09 -6.46 -46.65
CA GLU A 243 -29.13 -5.49 -46.97
C GLU A 243 -29.32 -5.34 -48.48
N GLU A 244 -28.23 -5.20 -49.25
CA GLU A 244 -28.26 -5.14 -50.72
C GLU A 244 -28.82 -6.44 -51.32
N GLU A 245 -28.43 -7.60 -50.79
CA GLU A 245 -28.95 -8.90 -51.22
C GLU A 245 -30.44 -9.05 -50.89
N ASN A 246 -30.85 -8.65 -49.69
CA ASN A 246 -32.26 -8.63 -49.28
C ASN A 246 -33.07 -7.64 -50.12
N GLU A 247 -32.51 -6.48 -50.47
CA GLU A 247 -33.15 -5.51 -51.35
C GLU A 247 -33.27 -6.07 -52.78
N ARG A 248 -32.25 -6.79 -53.26
CA ARG A 248 -32.32 -7.47 -54.56
C ARG A 248 -33.40 -8.56 -54.56
N LYS A 249 -33.44 -9.41 -53.54
CA LYS A 249 -34.50 -10.40 -53.32
C LYS A 249 -35.87 -9.74 -53.25
N ARG A 250 -36.00 -8.60 -52.55
CA ARG A 250 -37.25 -7.81 -52.48
C ARG A 250 -37.67 -7.31 -53.86
N LYS A 251 -36.75 -6.74 -54.65
CA LYS A 251 -37.04 -6.28 -56.02
C LYS A 251 -37.44 -7.43 -56.95
N GLU A 252 -36.76 -8.57 -56.86
CA GLU A 252 -37.11 -9.79 -57.59
C GLU A 252 -38.49 -10.35 -57.19
N GLU A 253 -38.88 -10.21 -55.92
CA GLU A 253 -40.22 -10.57 -55.46
C GLU A 253 -41.29 -9.56 -55.90
N GLU A 254 -41.02 -8.26 -55.85
CA GLU A 254 -41.92 -7.21 -56.35
C GLU A 254 -42.18 -7.35 -57.86
N GLU A 255 -41.16 -7.74 -58.63
CA GLU A 255 -41.24 -8.11 -60.05
C GLU A 255 -42.32 -9.19 -60.31
N LYS A 256 -42.37 -10.25 -59.50
CA LYS A 256 -43.36 -11.34 -59.65
C LYS A 256 -44.81 -10.87 -59.50
N TYR A 257 -45.02 -9.75 -58.81
CA TYR A 257 -46.34 -9.15 -58.59
C TYR A 257 -46.54 -7.84 -59.35
N LYS A 258 -45.69 -7.51 -60.35
CA LYS A 258 -45.82 -6.27 -61.14
C LYS A 258 -47.20 -6.10 -61.76
N ASP A 259 -47.77 -7.18 -62.28
CA ASP A 259 -49.11 -7.15 -62.89
C ASP A 259 -50.25 -7.38 -61.89
N ALA A 260 -49.97 -7.64 -60.60
CA ALA A 260 -51.00 -7.93 -59.60
C ALA A 260 -52.02 -6.78 -59.46
N ASP A 261 -51.57 -5.52 -59.58
CA ASP A 261 -52.45 -4.35 -59.56
C ASP A 261 -53.43 -4.34 -60.74
N LYS A 262 -52.94 -4.68 -61.95
CA LYS A 262 -53.78 -4.79 -63.16
C LYS A 262 -54.79 -5.92 -63.03
N TRP A 263 -54.36 -7.09 -62.54
CA TRP A 263 -55.24 -8.23 -62.34
C TRP A 263 -56.30 -7.97 -61.25
N LYS A 264 -55.95 -7.23 -60.20
CA LYS A 264 -56.90 -6.77 -59.18
C LYS A 264 -57.97 -5.87 -59.80
N GLU A 265 -57.58 -4.90 -60.63
CA GLU A 265 -58.52 -3.98 -61.30
C GLU A 265 -59.46 -4.73 -62.26
N ILE A 266 -58.93 -5.69 -63.03
CA ILE A 266 -59.73 -6.56 -63.90
C ILE A 266 -60.73 -7.39 -63.08
N ALA A 267 -60.27 -8.03 -61.99
CA ALA A 267 -61.13 -8.85 -61.14
C ALA A 267 -62.20 -8.03 -60.39
N GLU A 268 -61.89 -6.79 -60.00
CA GLU A 268 -62.87 -5.89 -59.38
C GLU A 268 -63.95 -5.48 -60.39
N LYS A 269 -63.58 -5.28 -61.66
CA LYS A 269 -64.54 -5.01 -62.74
C LYS A 269 -65.42 -6.23 -63.04
N GLU A 270 -64.83 -7.43 -63.13
CA GLU A 270 -65.57 -8.70 -63.31
C GLU A 270 -66.56 -8.97 -62.16
N GLU A 271 -66.20 -8.64 -60.92
CA GLU A 271 -67.12 -8.78 -59.78
C GLU A 271 -68.28 -7.78 -59.86
N LYS A 272 -68.01 -6.51 -60.20
CA LYS A 272 -69.06 -5.49 -60.38
C LYS A 272 -70.04 -5.87 -61.48
N ASP A 273 -69.53 -6.31 -62.63
CA ASP A 273 -70.36 -6.74 -63.77
C ASP A 273 -71.23 -7.96 -63.39
N ALA A 274 -70.67 -8.95 -62.68
CA ALA A 274 -71.42 -10.10 -62.19
C ALA A 274 -72.45 -9.76 -61.09
N GLU A 275 -72.15 -8.79 -60.22
CA GLU A 275 -73.08 -8.30 -59.20
C GLU A 275 -74.27 -7.57 -59.83
N GLU A 276 -74.02 -6.74 -60.84
CA GLU A 276 -75.07 -6.06 -61.60
C GLU A 276 -75.96 -7.03 -62.36
N GLU A 277 -75.39 -8.07 -62.99
CA GLU A 277 -76.14 -9.13 -63.67
C GLU A 277 -77.01 -9.91 -62.68
N LEU A 278 -76.47 -10.26 -61.51
CA LEU A 278 -77.23 -10.92 -60.44
C LEU A 278 -78.40 -10.06 -59.95
N LYS A 279 -78.19 -8.74 -59.77
CA LYS A 279 -79.26 -7.78 -59.40
C LYS A 279 -80.33 -7.67 -60.48
N LYS A 280 -79.96 -7.70 -61.78
CA LYS A 280 -80.91 -7.69 -62.90
C LYS A 280 -81.79 -8.96 -62.90
N LEU A 281 -81.18 -10.13 -62.73
CA LEU A 281 -81.90 -11.41 -62.67
C LEU A 281 -82.83 -11.51 -61.45
N GLN A 282 -82.40 -11.01 -60.27
CA GLN A 282 -83.24 -10.96 -59.07
C GLN A 282 -84.46 -10.04 -59.24
N LYS A 283 -84.30 -8.91 -59.94
CA LYS A 283 -85.42 -8.00 -60.25
C LYS A 283 -86.39 -8.63 -61.25
N GLN A 284 -85.89 -9.28 -62.29
CA GLN A 284 -86.73 -10.02 -63.27
C GLN A 284 -87.51 -11.16 -62.60
N LYS A 285 -86.87 -11.93 -61.70
CA LYS A 285 -87.53 -13.00 -60.93
C LYS A 285 -88.65 -12.49 -60.01
N LYS A 286 -88.55 -11.25 -59.50
CA LYS A 286 -89.59 -10.62 -58.66
C LYS A 286 -90.76 -10.04 -59.46
N ALA A 287 -90.55 -9.71 -60.74
CA ALA A 287 -91.57 -9.15 -61.63
C ALA A 287 -92.36 -10.22 -62.42
N GLU A 288 -91.83 -11.44 -62.51
CA GLU A 288 -92.41 -12.51 -63.33
C GLU A 288 -93.36 -13.43 -62.53
N ASN A 289 -94.63 -13.52 -62.95
CA ASN A 289 -95.67 -14.36 -62.34
C ASN A 289 -95.88 -15.72 -63.03
N ASP A 290 -95.22 -15.95 -64.17
CA ASP A 290 -95.34 -17.20 -64.95
C ASP A 290 -94.41 -18.29 -64.40
N GLY A 291 -95.00 -19.41 -63.96
CA GLY A 291 -94.32 -20.48 -63.22
C GLY A 291 -93.21 -21.19 -64.01
N LYS A 292 -93.25 -21.17 -65.35
CA LYS A 292 -92.21 -21.77 -66.19
C LYS A 292 -90.99 -20.85 -66.34
N LYS A 293 -91.19 -19.57 -66.67
CA LYS A 293 -90.12 -18.56 -66.77
C LYS A 293 -89.43 -18.30 -65.43
N LYS A 294 -90.15 -18.44 -64.32
CA LYS A 294 -89.60 -18.32 -62.97
C LYS A 294 -88.55 -19.40 -62.66
N LYS A 295 -88.69 -20.62 -63.21
CA LYS A 295 -87.67 -21.70 -63.08
C LYS A 295 -86.43 -21.41 -63.90
N ASP A 296 -86.59 -20.93 -65.14
CA ASP A 296 -85.45 -20.58 -66.00
C ASP A 296 -84.65 -19.40 -65.41
N LEU A 297 -85.34 -18.40 -64.87
CA LEU A 297 -84.73 -17.30 -64.11
C LEU A 297 -84.07 -17.76 -62.81
N GLU A 298 -84.58 -18.81 -62.16
CA GLU A 298 -83.97 -19.40 -60.96
C GLU A 298 -82.69 -20.17 -61.28
N GLU A 299 -82.63 -20.88 -62.41
CA GLU A 299 -81.41 -21.54 -62.88
C GLU A 299 -80.36 -20.52 -63.33
N ALA A 300 -80.77 -19.47 -64.04
CA ALA A 300 -79.90 -18.34 -64.40
C ALA A 300 -79.39 -17.59 -63.15
N GLU A 301 -80.24 -17.37 -62.14
CA GLU A 301 -79.84 -16.76 -60.86
C GLU A 301 -78.81 -17.64 -60.14
N LYS A 302 -78.97 -18.97 -60.14
CA LYS A 302 -77.98 -19.90 -59.55
C LYS A 302 -76.63 -19.82 -60.28
N LYS A 303 -76.62 -19.78 -61.62
CA LYS A 303 -75.40 -19.62 -62.41
C LYS A 303 -74.73 -18.26 -62.17
N ALA A 304 -75.50 -17.17 -62.14
CA ALA A 304 -75.00 -15.83 -61.82
C ALA A 304 -74.47 -15.73 -60.39
N LYS A 305 -75.09 -16.41 -59.41
CA LYS A 305 -74.57 -16.49 -58.03
C LYS A 305 -73.23 -17.22 -57.96
N MET A 306 -73.06 -18.30 -58.72
CA MET A 306 -71.80 -19.02 -58.82
C MET A 306 -70.72 -18.16 -59.46
N LEU A 307 -71.02 -17.51 -60.59
CA LEU A 307 -70.10 -16.58 -61.27
C LEU A 307 -69.69 -15.40 -60.37
N HIS A 308 -70.65 -14.75 -59.70
CA HIS A 308 -70.35 -13.69 -58.75
C HIS A 308 -69.46 -14.17 -57.59
N LYS A 309 -69.69 -15.39 -57.07
CA LYS A 309 -68.85 -16.00 -56.04
C LYS A 309 -67.42 -16.25 -56.57
N GLU A 310 -67.28 -16.78 -57.79
CA GLU A 310 -65.98 -17.00 -58.43
C GLU A 310 -65.22 -15.70 -58.70
N SER A 311 -65.88 -14.67 -59.24
CA SER A 311 -65.28 -13.34 -59.46
C SER A 311 -64.85 -12.68 -58.14
N LYS A 312 -65.68 -12.77 -57.09
CA LYS A 312 -65.32 -12.29 -55.74
C LYS A 312 -64.11 -13.03 -55.19
N ASN A 313 -64.06 -14.35 -55.35
CA ASN A 313 -62.91 -15.16 -54.91
C ASN A 313 -61.62 -14.76 -55.65
N LYS A 314 -61.70 -14.51 -56.96
CA LYS A 314 -60.57 -13.97 -57.76
C LYS A 314 -60.13 -12.61 -57.23
N ARG A 315 -61.05 -11.68 -56.97
CA ARG A 315 -60.71 -10.35 -56.41
C ARG A 315 -59.95 -10.50 -55.08
N ILE A 316 -60.44 -11.34 -54.17
CA ILE A 316 -59.80 -11.54 -52.85
C ILE A 316 -58.38 -12.12 -53.01
N ARG A 317 -58.16 -13.08 -53.92
CA ARG A 317 -56.81 -13.60 -54.23
C ARG A 317 -55.88 -12.51 -54.76
N TYR A 318 -56.32 -11.70 -55.72
CA TYR A 318 -55.48 -10.62 -56.26
C TYR A 318 -55.26 -9.48 -55.26
N GLN A 319 -56.24 -9.17 -54.43
CA GLN A 319 -56.09 -8.20 -53.35
C GLN A 319 -55.03 -8.65 -52.34
N LEU A 320 -54.99 -9.94 -52.00
CA LEU A 320 -53.94 -10.50 -51.15
C LEU A 320 -52.55 -10.37 -51.80
N LYS A 321 -52.42 -10.65 -53.10
CA LYS A 321 -51.16 -10.48 -53.85
C LYS A 321 -50.69 -9.02 -53.88
N VAL A 322 -51.61 -8.07 -54.06
CA VAL A 322 -51.30 -6.63 -53.99
C VAL A 322 -50.85 -6.23 -52.58
N ALA A 323 -51.50 -6.75 -51.54
CA ALA A 323 -51.07 -6.49 -50.17
C ALA A 323 -49.67 -7.07 -49.87
N ILE A 324 -49.38 -8.30 -50.33
CA ILE A 324 -48.03 -8.90 -50.22
C ILE A 324 -46.99 -8.01 -50.88
N LYS A 325 -47.29 -7.46 -52.07
CA LYS A 325 -46.42 -6.55 -52.81
C LYS A 325 -46.21 -5.22 -52.09
N SER A 326 -47.26 -4.59 -51.56
CA SER A 326 -47.15 -3.29 -50.90
C SER A 326 -46.42 -3.38 -49.55
N ARG A 327 -46.38 -4.58 -48.94
CA ARG A 327 -45.87 -4.84 -47.58
C ARG A 327 -46.51 -3.90 -46.54
N ASP A 328 -47.70 -3.35 -46.82
CA ASP A 328 -48.44 -2.53 -45.88
C ASP A 328 -49.12 -3.46 -44.87
N LYS A 329 -48.75 -3.32 -43.60
CA LYS A 329 -49.23 -4.16 -42.51
C LYS A 329 -50.77 -4.18 -42.41
N TYR A 330 -51.41 -3.02 -42.53
CA TYR A 330 -52.86 -2.90 -42.39
C TYR A 330 -53.58 -3.52 -43.59
N GLN A 331 -53.05 -3.31 -44.80
CA GLN A 331 -53.61 -3.94 -46.01
C GLN A 331 -53.42 -5.46 -46.00
N LEU A 332 -52.28 -5.97 -45.51
CA LEU A 332 -52.04 -7.39 -45.35
C LEU A 332 -53.02 -8.01 -44.37
N GLU A 333 -53.17 -7.40 -43.18
CA GLU A 333 -54.07 -7.91 -42.14
C GLU A 333 -55.53 -7.94 -42.63
N TYR A 334 -55.97 -6.89 -43.32
CA TYR A 334 -57.28 -6.86 -43.96
C TYR A 334 -57.44 -7.96 -45.02
N SER A 335 -56.46 -8.11 -45.91
CA SER A 335 -56.56 -9.07 -47.02
C SER A 335 -56.48 -10.52 -46.55
N VAL A 336 -55.66 -10.82 -45.52
CA VAL A 336 -55.59 -12.14 -44.87
C VAL A 336 -56.91 -12.47 -44.17
N THR A 337 -57.52 -11.51 -43.46
CA THR A 337 -58.80 -11.75 -42.79
C THR A 337 -59.95 -11.97 -43.78
N GLU A 338 -60.01 -11.21 -44.87
CA GLU A 338 -60.99 -11.43 -45.94
C GLU A 338 -60.78 -12.78 -46.66
N PHE A 339 -59.52 -13.17 -46.92
CA PHE A 339 -59.20 -14.46 -47.52
C PHE A 339 -59.67 -15.63 -46.63
N LYS A 340 -59.41 -15.56 -45.32
CA LYS A 340 -59.86 -16.58 -44.34
C LYS A 340 -61.38 -16.64 -44.22
N LYS A 341 -62.07 -15.49 -44.20
CA LYS A 341 -63.54 -15.44 -44.14
C LYS A 341 -64.20 -16.04 -45.39
N ALA A 342 -63.55 -15.93 -46.54
CA ALA A 342 -64.04 -16.46 -47.80
C ALA A 342 -63.79 -17.97 -47.98
N ASP A 343 -63.03 -18.60 -47.07
CA ASP A 343 -62.71 -20.04 -47.06
C ASP A 343 -62.13 -20.53 -48.40
N LEU A 344 -61.19 -19.76 -48.94
CA LEU A 344 -60.53 -20.04 -50.22
C LEU A 344 -59.39 -21.04 -50.04
N SER A 345 -59.22 -21.95 -51.01
CA SER A 345 -58.04 -22.82 -51.07
C SER A 345 -56.77 -21.99 -51.30
N ASP A 346 -55.68 -22.32 -50.58
CA ASP A 346 -54.36 -21.66 -50.69
C ASP A 346 -53.43 -22.44 -51.63
N ASP A 347 -53.87 -22.68 -52.87
CA ASP A 347 -53.16 -23.52 -53.84
C ASP A 347 -51.79 -22.92 -54.23
N GLU A 348 -51.66 -21.59 -54.14
CA GLU A 348 -50.45 -20.82 -54.52
C GLU A 348 -49.58 -20.46 -53.31
N MET A 349 -49.94 -20.89 -52.09
CA MET A 349 -49.26 -20.55 -50.83
C MET A 349 -49.20 -19.04 -50.53
N ASP A 350 -50.06 -18.24 -51.15
CA ASP A 350 -50.13 -16.79 -50.96
C ASP A 350 -50.59 -16.44 -49.53
N LEU A 351 -51.52 -17.22 -48.95
CA LEU A 351 -51.97 -17.00 -47.58
C LEU A 351 -50.83 -17.28 -46.59
N ALA A 352 -50.14 -18.42 -46.73
CA ALA A 352 -48.98 -18.74 -45.90
C ALA A 352 -47.87 -17.68 -46.02
N LYS A 353 -47.61 -17.18 -47.23
CA LYS A 353 -46.63 -16.11 -47.47
C LYS A 353 -47.06 -14.79 -46.82
N ALA A 354 -48.31 -14.39 -46.99
CA ALA A 354 -48.86 -13.19 -46.38
C ALA A 354 -48.80 -13.27 -44.84
N GLU A 355 -49.17 -14.40 -44.25
CA GLU A 355 -49.08 -14.58 -42.79
C GLU A 355 -47.65 -14.50 -42.27
N ARG A 356 -46.68 -15.09 -42.99
CA ARG A 356 -45.25 -15.00 -42.64
C ARG A 356 -44.77 -13.54 -42.70
N LEU A 357 -45.12 -12.82 -43.76
CA LEU A 357 -44.78 -11.41 -43.94
C LEU A 357 -45.43 -10.52 -42.88
N LEU A 358 -46.69 -10.78 -42.52
CA LEU A 358 -47.38 -10.05 -41.45
C LEU A 358 -46.69 -10.27 -40.10
N LYS A 359 -46.23 -11.50 -39.82
CA LYS A 359 -45.44 -11.82 -38.62
C LYS A 359 -44.08 -11.11 -38.63
N GLU A 360 -43.38 -11.06 -39.77
CA GLU A 360 -42.13 -10.32 -39.96
C GLU A 360 -42.31 -8.83 -39.65
N LEU A 361 -43.28 -8.17 -40.28
CA LEU A 361 -43.57 -6.74 -40.06
C LEU A 361 -43.97 -6.46 -38.61
N THR A 362 -44.76 -7.35 -38.01
CA THR A 362 -45.15 -7.23 -36.60
C THR A 362 -43.95 -7.42 -35.68
N ALA A 363 -43.03 -8.33 -36.00
CA ALA A 363 -41.78 -8.51 -35.25
C ALA A 363 -40.92 -7.24 -35.32
N GLY A 364 -40.75 -6.66 -36.51
CA GLY A 364 -40.01 -5.41 -36.69
C GLY A 364 -40.62 -4.23 -35.93
N ASP A 365 -41.95 -4.06 -35.99
CA ASP A 365 -42.63 -3.02 -35.21
C ASP A 365 -42.48 -3.21 -33.70
N ASN A 366 -42.60 -4.44 -33.21
CA ASN A 366 -42.43 -4.75 -31.80
C ASN A 366 -40.99 -4.49 -31.35
N LEU A 367 -40.01 -4.84 -32.18
CA LEU A 367 -38.60 -4.56 -31.92
C LEU A 367 -38.33 -3.06 -31.86
N ARG A 368 -38.82 -2.29 -32.84
CA ARG A 368 -38.70 -0.81 -32.84
C ARG A 368 -39.37 -0.20 -31.61
N LYS A 369 -40.58 -0.63 -31.26
CA LYS A 369 -41.27 -0.16 -30.04
C LYS A 369 -40.49 -0.49 -28.78
N ALA A 370 -39.91 -1.69 -28.68
CA ALA A 370 -39.10 -2.08 -27.53
C ALA A 370 -37.81 -1.25 -27.44
N MET A 371 -37.17 -0.95 -28.58
CA MET A 371 -36.03 -0.03 -28.64
C MET A 371 -36.40 1.39 -28.18
N THR A 372 -37.57 1.91 -28.59
CA THR A 372 -38.03 3.23 -28.13
C THR A 372 -38.33 3.25 -26.63
N LYS A 373 -38.92 2.17 -26.09
CA LYS A 373 -39.21 2.07 -24.65
C LYS A 373 -37.96 1.90 -23.79
N ARG A 374 -36.88 1.34 -24.34
CA ARG A 374 -35.59 1.08 -23.66
C ARG A 374 -35.76 0.25 -22.38
N GLU A 375 -36.69 -0.69 -22.38
CA GLU A 375 -36.89 -1.63 -21.29
C GLU A 375 -36.18 -2.94 -21.61
N LEU A 376 -35.27 -3.36 -20.73
CA LEU A 376 -34.42 -4.54 -20.92
C LEU A 376 -35.25 -5.78 -21.30
N GLU A 377 -36.27 -6.08 -20.50
CA GLU A 377 -37.09 -7.28 -20.70
C GLU A 377 -37.91 -7.24 -21.99
N GLU A 378 -38.49 -6.09 -22.33
CA GLU A 378 -39.29 -5.96 -23.56
C GLU A 378 -38.40 -6.10 -24.80
N LEU A 379 -37.19 -5.53 -24.76
CA LEU A 379 -36.21 -5.63 -25.84
C LEU A 379 -35.74 -7.08 -26.03
N GLU A 380 -35.40 -7.78 -24.94
CA GLU A 380 -35.04 -9.20 -25.01
C GLU A 380 -36.18 -10.07 -25.54
N LYS A 381 -37.41 -9.83 -25.09
CA LYS A 381 -38.60 -10.54 -25.59
C LYS A 381 -38.82 -10.31 -27.08
N ALA A 382 -38.68 -9.06 -27.55
CA ALA A 382 -38.82 -8.73 -28.96
C ALA A 382 -37.71 -9.36 -29.82
N MET A 383 -36.46 -9.29 -29.38
CA MET A 383 -35.34 -9.93 -30.07
C MET A 383 -35.51 -11.45 -30.13
N ASN A 384 -35.84 -12.10 -29.01
CA ASN A 384 -36.08 -13.55 -28.99
C ASN A 384 -37.24 -13.97 -29.90
N PHE A 385 -38.27 -13.12 -30.04
CA PHE A 385 -39.34 -13.35 -31.00
C PHE A 385 -38.83 -13.33 -32.45
N VAL A 386 -37.96 -12.37 -32.81
CA VAL A 386 -37.31 -12.32 -34.13
C VAL A 386 -36.49 -13.59 -34.38
N LYS A 387 -35.66 -14.00 -33.41
CA LYS A 387 -34.82 -15.22 -33.53
C LYS A 387 -35.65 -16.48 -33.70
N LYS A 388 -36.66 -16.67 -32.84
CA LYS A 388 -37.51 -17.87 -32.82
C LYS A 388 -38.28 -18.08 -34.13
N ASN A 389 -38.63 -16.99 -34.81
CA ASN A 389 -39.35 -17.04 -36.08
C ASN A 389 -38.42 -16.99 -37.31
N GLY A 390 -37.10 -16.93 -37.12
CA GLY A 390 -36.12 -16.91 -38.21
C GLY A 390 -36.17 -15.63 -39.05
N PHE A 391 -36.41 -14.49 -38.40
CA PHE A 391 -36.46 -13.16 -39.06
C PHE A 391 -35.16 -12.35 -38.91
N GLU A 392 -34.07 -12.97 -38.44
CA GLU A 392 -32.80 -12.28 -38.17
C GLU A 392 -32.18 -11.69 -39.43
N GLU A 393 -32.26 -12.38 -40.57
CA GLU A 393 -31.72 -11.88 -41.84
C GLU A 393 -32.50 -10.67 -42.36
N GLN A 394 -33.82 -10.68 -42.25
CA GLN A 394 -34.69 -9.62 -42.78
C GLN A 394 -34.66 -8.35 -41.91
N LEU A 395 -34.31 -8.50 -40.63
CA LEU A 395 -34.25 -7.43 -39.62
C LEU A 395 -32.82 -7.25 -39.08
N ILE A 396 -31.80 -7.51 -39.89
CA ILE A 396 -30.40 -7.51 -39.45
C ILE A 396 -30.00 -6.15 -38.86
N SER A 397 -30.38 -5.06 -39.52
CA SER A 397 -30.11 -3.69 -39.12
C SER A 397 -30.72 -3.38 -37.76
N GLU A 398 -32.03 -3.64 -37.61
CA GLU A 398 -32.74 -3.43 -36.35
C GLU A 398 -32.24 -4.37 -35.23
N MET A 399 -31.83 -5.60 -35.57
CA MET A 399 -31.26 -6.54 -34.61
C MET A 399 -29.89 -6.09 -34.11
N MET A 400 -29.05 -5.51 -34.97
CA MET A 400 -27.76 -4.94 -34.54
C MET A 400 -27.95 -3.75 -33.61
N GLU A 401 -28.82 -2.81 -33.98
CA GLU A 401 -29.17 -1.68 -33.13
C GLU A 401 -29.75 -2.14 -31.78
N ALA A 402 -30.65 -3.12 -31.80
CA ALA A 402 -31.22 -3.72 -30.61
C ALA A 402 -30.16 -4.42 -29.74
N ASN A 403 -29.21 -5.15 -30.32
CA ASN A 403 -28.10 -5.77 -29.58
C ASN A 403 -27.21 -4.71 -28.91
N LYS A 404 -26.86 -3.63 -29.64
CA LYS A 404 -26.07 -2.52 -29.09
C LYS A 404 -26.79 -1.83 -27.94
N MET A 405 -28.09 -1.60 -28.09
CA MET A 405 -28.93 -1.04 -27.02
C MET A 405 -29.06 -2.00 -25.84
N LEU A 406 -29.25 -3.30 -26.08
CA LEU A 406 -29.34 -4.31 -25.05
C LEU A 406 -28.06 -4.40 -24.22
N ALA A 407 -26.88 -4.39 -24.87
CA ALA A 407 -25.59 -4.40 -24.19
C ALA A 407 -25.44 -3.18 -23.26
N ARG A 408 -25.87 -2.00 -23.70
CA ARG A 408 -25.87 -0.77 -22.90
C ARG A 408 -26.82 -0.85 -21.71
N LEU A 409 -28.06 -1.31 -21.93
CA LEU A 409 -29.04 -1.50 -20.87
C LEU A 409 -28.58 -2.53 -19.83
N LYS A 410 -27.96 -3.65 -20.24
CA LYS A 410 -27.35 -4.63 -19.33
C LYS A 410 -26.21 -4.03 -18.51
N ARG A 411 -25.34 -3.24 -19.15
CA ARG A 411 -24.25 -2.54 -18.45
C ARG A 411 -24.81 -1.59 -17.40
N LEU A 412 -25.84 -0.80 -17.73
CA LEU A 412 -26.50 0.09 -16.78
C LEU A 412 -27.12 -0.68 -15.62
N GLU A 413 -27.81 -1.78 -15.90
CA GLU A 413 -28.46 -2.58 -14.87
C GLU A 413 -27.44 -3.22 -13.92
N ARG A 414 -26.33 -3.73 -14.45
CA ARG A 414 -25.21 -4.23 -13.63
C ARG A 414 -24.66 -3.15 -12.69
N ILE A 415 -24.42 -1.94 -13.21
CA ILE A 415 -23.87 -0.85 -12.39
C ILE A 415 -24.89 -0.36 -11.35
N ARG A 416 -26.20 -0.39 -11.67
CA ARG A 416 -27.25 -0.16 -10.67
C ARG A 416 -27.16 -1.18 -9.54
N HIS A 417 -26.98 -2.45 -9.84
CA HIS A 417 -26.78 -3.48 -8.82
C HIS A 417 -25.52 -3.22 -7.99
N GLU A 418 -24.39 -2.86 -8.62
CA GLU A 418 -23.16 -2.48 -7.90
C GLU A 418 -23.38 -1.30 -6.92
N ILE A 419 -24.14 -0.28 -7.33
CA ILE A 419 -24.50 0.86 -6.47
C ILE A 419 -25.43 0.44 -5.32
N LEU A 420 -26.39 -0.46 -5.59
CA LEU A 420 -27.30 -1.00 -4.57
C LEU A 420 -26.52 -1.81 -3.52
N GLU A 421 -25.62 -2.68 -3.98
CA GLU A 421 -24.78 -3.57 -3.16
C GLU A 421 -23.62 -2.86 -2.45
N LEU A 422 -23.30 -1.62 -2.85
CA LEU A 422 -22.26 -0.82 -2.23
C LEU A 422 -22.41 -0.84 -0.70
N LYS A 423 -21.36 -1.12 0.07
CA LYS A 423 -21.49 -1.19 1.53
C LYS A 423 -21.77 0.19 2.13
N GLN A 424 -22.61 0.27 3.15
CA GLN A 424 -22.87 1.55 3.85
C GLN A 424 -21.60 2.12 4.48
N SER A 425 -20.68 1.26 4.92
CA SER A 425 -19.35 1.66 5.41
C SER A 425 -18.55 2.44 4.36
N THR A 426 -18.64 2.05 3.08
CA THR A 426 -17.96 2.72 1.97
C THR A 426 -18.55 4.10 1.69
N VAL A 427 -19.87 4.27 1.81
CA VAL A 427 -20.50 5.60 1.73
C VAL A 427 -20.11 6.47 2.92
N ALA A 428 -20.04 5.87 4.12
CA ALA A 428 -19.59 6.56 5.33
C ALA A 428 -18.12 6.98 5.24
N GLU A 429 -17.26 6.18 4.61
CA GLU A 429 -15.86 6.49 4.33
C GLU A 429 -15.75 7.76 3.47
N ILE A 430 -16.43 7.80 2.32
CA ILE A 430 -16.46 8.98 1.45
C ILE A 430 -16.95 10.19 2.24
N ARG A 431 -18.02 10.05 3.03
CA ARG A 431 -18.54 11.16 3.84
C ARG A 431 -17.54 11.61 4.92
N SER A 432 -16.71 10.72 5.44
CA SER A 432 -15.84 10.99 6.59
C SER A 432 -14.58 11.81 6.28
N TYR A 433 -14.21 11.95 5.00
CA TYR A 433 -13.03 12.73 4.64
C TYR A 433 -13.16 14.18 5.10
N GLN A 434 -12.23 14.66 5.93
CA GLN A 434 -12.16 16.07 6.31
C GLN A 434 -11.57 16.90 5.16
N ASN A 435 -10.52 16.36 4.53
CA ASN A 435 -9.87 16.92 3.35
C ASN A 435 -9.87 15.83 2.27
N PRO A 436 -10.85 15.81 1.36
CA PRO A 436 -10.96 14.76 0.36
C PRO A 436 -9.81 14.84 -0.65
N PRO A 437 -9.32 13.71 -1.14
CA PRO A 437 -8.50 13.70 -2.35
C PRO A 437 -9.26 14.38 -3.50
N LEU A 438 -8.55 15.17 -4.32
CA LEU A 438 -9.16 15.95 -5.41
C LEU A 438 -9.95 15.07 -6.39
N VAL A 439 -9.46 13.86 -6.65
CA VAL A 439 -10.13 12.86 -7.49
C VAL A 439 -11.48 12.47 -6.91
N VAL A 440 -11.56 12.16 -5.61
CA VAL A 440 -12.81 11.81 -4.92
C VAL A 440 -13.79 12.98 -4.98
N HIS A 441 -13.33 14.20 -4.69
CA HIS A 441 -14.19 15.39 -4.75
C HIS A 441 -14.74 15.61 -6.17
N THR A 442 -13.89 15.45 -7.20
CA THR A 442 -14.31 15.62 -8.59
C THR A 442 -15.35 14.56 -9.01
N VAL A 443 -15.14 13.30 -8.62
CA VAL A 443 -16.07 12.20 -8.89
C VAL A 443 -17.43 12.43 -8.23
N MET A 444 -17.44 12.83 -6.96
CA MET A 444 -18.69 13.10 -6.25
C MET A 444 -19.40 14.34 -6.80
N THR A 445 -18.65 15.37 -7.20
CA THR A 445 -19.19 16.55 -7.90
C THR A 445 -19.88 16.14 -9.20
N ALA A 446 -19.22 15.32 -10.02
CA ALA A 446 -19.78 14.79 -11.26
C ALA A 446 -21.05 13.96 -11.00
N THR A 447 -21.02 13.10 -9.98
CA THR A 447 -22.15 12.27 -9.56
C THR A 447 -23.37 13.12 -9.21
N PHE A 448 -23.20 14.15 -8.37
CA PHE A 448 -24.32 15.02 -7.99
C PHE A 448 -24.78 15.93 -9.12
N LEU A 449 -23.89 16.32 -10.03
CA LEU A 449 -24.23 17.06 -11.24
C LEU A 449 -25.16 16.22 -12.15
N VAL A 450 -24.87 14.93 -12.33
CA VAL A 450 -25.76 13.97 -13.01
C VAL A 450 -27.10 13.82 -12.29
N LEU A 451 -27.11 13.84 -10.95
CA LEU A 451 -28.32 13.79 -10.14
C LEU A 451 -29.14 15.11 -10.15
N GLY A 452 -28.70 16.13 -10.88
CA GLY A 452 -29.41 17.40 -11.09
C GLY A 452 -29.00 18.55 -10.17
N HIS A 453 -27.92 18.41 -9.39
CA HIS A 453 -27.38 19.51 -8.60
C HIS A 453 -26.56 20.47 -9.46
N LYS A 454 -26.48 21.73 -9.04
CA LYS A 454 -25.62 22.71 -9.72
C LYS A 454 -24.17 22.53 -9.27
N GLU A 455 -23.21 22.72 -10.17
CA GLU A 455 -21.78 22.63 -9.86
C GLU A 455 -21.34 23.60 -8.75
N LYS A 456 -22.04 24.72 -8.56
CA LYS A 456 -21.80 25.67 -7.46
C LYS A 456 -22.16 25.09 -6.08
N GLU A 457 -23.14 24.19 -6.00
CA GLU A 457 -23.58 23.53 -4.76
C GLU A 457 -22.59 22.45 -4.30
N THR A 458 -21.77 21.94 -5.23
CA THR A 458 -20.79 20.87 -4.98
C THR A 458 -19.34 21.39 -4.92
N LYS A 459 -19.15 22.72 -5.00
CA LYS A 459 -17.83 23.35 -4.95
C LYS A 459 -17.16 23.20 -3.58
N ASP A 460 -17.93 23.29 -2.50
CA ASP A 460 -17.46 23.04 -1.14
C ASP A 460 -17.67 21.58 -0.76
N TRP A 461 -16.63 20.93 -0.24
CA TRP A 461 -16.71 19.54 0.18
C TRP A 461 -17.74 19.33 1.29
N LYS A 462 -17.90 20.28 2.22
CA LYS A 462 -18.91 20.16 3.30
C LYS A 462 -20.33 20.04 2.73
N ALA A 463 -20.62 20.74 1.64
CA ALA A 463 -21.89 20.62 0.94
C ALA A 463 -22.05 19.24 0.28
N VAL A 464 -20.99 18.71 -0.33
CA VAL A 464 -20.97 17.34 -0.87
C VAL A 464 -21.18 16.30 0.24
N GLN A 465 -20.51 16.43 1.39
CA GLN A 465 -20.70 15.55 2.54
C GLN A 465 -22.15 15.56 3.05
N ALA A 466 -22.79 16.73 3.09
CA ALA A 466 -24.19 16.85 3.46
C ALA A 466 -25.11 16.12 2.47
N LEU A 467 -24.83 16.21 1.16
CA LEU A 467 -25.57 15.48 0.12
C LEU A 467 -25.38 13.95 0.22
N VAL A 468 -24.14 13.49 0.42
CA VAL A 468 -23.82 12.06 0.62
C VAL A 468 -24.48 11.53 1.89
N GLY A 469 -24.55 12.34 2.94
CA GLY A 469 -25.13 11.98 4.23
C GLY A 469 -26.66 11.92 4.27
N LYS A 470 -27.37 12.35 3.21
CA LYS A 470 -28.83 12.24 3.15
C LYS A 470 -29.27 10.77 3.17
N THR A 471 -30.37 10.48 3.86
CA THR A 471 -30.93 9.13 4.01
C THR A 471 -32.31 9.00 3.36
N GLY A 472 -32.83 7.77 3.24
CA GLY A 472 -34.17 7.51 2.70
C GLY A 472 -34.29 7.83 1.20
N LYS A 473 -35.38 8.53 0.81
CA LYS A 473 -35.66 8.94 -0.58
C LYS A 473 -34.56 9.83 -1.17
N GLU A 474 -33.94 10.63 -0.31
CA GLU A 474 -32.88 11.56 -0.71
C GLU A 474 -31.48 10.95 -0.70
N SER A 475 -31.34 9.68 -0.31
CA SER A 475 -30.03 9.02 -0.29
C SER A 475 -29.43 8.92 -1.68
N VAL A 476 -28.12 9.14 -1.78
CA VAL A 476 -27.39 9.13 -3.06
C VAL A 476 -27.63 7.82 -3.81
N LYS A 477 -27.58 6.67 -3.13
CA LYS A 477 -27.84 5.36 -3.74
C LYS A 477 -29.22 5.28 -4.39
N ARG A 478 -30.26 5.67 -3.65
CA ARG A 478 -31.64 5.58 -4.14
C ARG A 478 -31.85 6.51 -5.33
N ARG A 479 -31.30 7.72 -5.28
CA ARG A 479 -31.36 8.65 -6.40
C ARG A 479 -30.60 8.13 -7.62
N CYS A 480 -29.45 7.48 -7.44
CA CYS A 480 -28.72 6.83 -8.52
C CYS A 480 -29.51 5.69 -9.19
N LEU A 481 -30.30 4.94 -8.42
CA LEU A 481 -31.16 3.85 -8.93
C LEU A 481 -32.39 4.37 -9.68
N GLU A 482 -33.04 5.41 -9.16
CA GLU A 482 -34.29 5.96 -9.71
C GLU A 482 -34.05 6.91 -10.91
N LEU A 483 -32.82 7.39 -11.11
CA LEU A 483 -32.49 8.29 -12.21
C LEU A 483 -32.53 7.57 -13.57
N LYS A 484 -33.26 8.16 -14.52
CA LYS A 484 -33.27 7.75 -15.93
C LYS A 484 -32.28 8.64 -16.71
N ALA A 485 -31.50 8.02 -17.60
CA ALA A 485 -30.53 8.75 -18.43
C ALA A 485 -31.19 9.84 -19.30
N SER A 486 -32.42 9.57 -19.77
CA SER A 486 -33.28 10.50 -20.52
C SER A 486 -33.56 11.83 -19.85
N LYS A 487 -33.44 11.90 -18.53
CA LYS A 487 -33.68 13.12 -17.75
C LYS A 487 -32.42 13.99 -17.62
N ILE A 488 -31.26 13.52 -18.06
CA ILE A 488 -29.99 14.24 -17.95
C ILE A 488 -29.85 15.18 -19.16
N PRO A 489 -29.72 16.50 -18.96
CA PRO A 489 -29.50 17.44 -20.05
C PRO A 489 -28.15 17.20 -20.74
N LEU A 490 -28.08 17.33 -22.06
CA LEU A 490 -26.84 17.18 -22.83
C LEU A 490 -25.67 18.07 -22.34
N PRO A 491 -25.89 19.36 -21.96
CA PRO A 491 -24.81 20.19 -21.42
C PRO A 491 -24.22 19.65 -20.10
N VAL A 492 -25.07 19.03 -19.26
CA VAL A 492 -24.66 18.40 -18.01
C VAL A 492 -23.79 17.17 -18.31
N ALA A 493 -24.23 16.30 -19.22
CA ALA A 493 -23.47 15.11 -19.60
C ALA A 493 -22.08 15.48 -20.17
N LYS A 494 -22.01 16.48 -21.07
CA LYS A 494 -20.74 16.99 -21.61
C LYS A 494 -19.83 17.55 -20.52
N ARG A 495 -20.39 18.30 -19.56
CA ARG A 495 -19.60 18.85 -18.44
C ARG A 495 -19.05 17.75 -17.54
N VAL A 496 -19.86 16.75 -17.22
CA VAL A 496 -19.44 15.57 -16.44
C VAL A 496 -18.30 14.84 -17.14
N LYS A 497 -18.38 14.70 -18.48
CA LYS A 497 -17.30 14.11 -19.28
C LYS A 497 -15.98 14.83 -19.08
N THR A 498 -15.98 16.15 -19.23
CA THR A 498 -14.78 16.98 -19.02
C THR A 498 -14.22 16.89 -17.60
N LEU A 499 -15.07 16.62 -16.59
CA LEU A 499 -14.61 16.46 -15.21
C LEU A 499 -13.96 15.09 -14.99
N LEU A 500 -14.53 14.03 -15.56
CA LEU A 500 -14.10 12.64 -15.33
C LEU A 500 -12.94 12.23 -16.24
N ASP A 501 -12.86 12.73 -17.48
CA ASP A 501 -11.78 12.44 -18.46
C ASP A 501 -10.37 12.82 -17.95
N LYS A 502 -10.28 13.55 -16.84
CA LYS A 502 -9.01 13.91 -16.18
C LYS A 502 -8.37 12.76 -15.40
N TYR A 503 -9.13 11.70 -15.13
CA TYR A 503 -8.70 10.61 -14.28
C TYR A 503 -8.95 9.27 -14.96
N GLU A 504 -8.00 8.35 -14.82
CA GLU A 504 -8.21 6.96 -15.22
C GLU A 504 -8.91 6.19 -14.09
N LEU A 505 -9.71 5.19 -14.44
CA LEU A 505 -10.49 4.41 -13.47
C LEU A 505 -9.62 3.80 -12.36
N ASP A 506 -8.46 3.27 -12.70
CA ASP A 506 -7.56 2.63 -11.73
C ASP A 506 -6.99 3.66 -10.74
N ALA A 507 -6.65 4.87 -11.20
CA ALA A 507 -6.24 5.96 -10.32
C ALA A 507 -7.34 6.39 -9.33
N VAL A 508 -8.62 6.35 -9.75
CA VAL A 508 -9.74 6.58 -8.81
C VAL A 508 -9.86 5.43 -7.81
N ARG A 509 -9.71 4.18 -8.28
CA ARG A 509 -9.86 2.96 -7.47
C ARG A 509 -8.79 2.84 -6.40
N ASP A 510 -7.55 3.19 -6.73
CA ASP A 510 -6.41 3.18 -5.81
C ASP A 510 -6.60 4.16 -4.65
N VAL A 511 -7.34 5.25 -4.88
CA VAL A 511 -7.64 6.26 -3.85
C VAL A 511 -8.89 5.89 -3.05
N SER A 512 -9.96 5.45 -3.71
CA SER A 512 -11.20 5.05 -3.04
C SER A 512 -12.04 4.12 -3.92
N ALA A 513 -12.23 2.88 -3.47
CA ALA A 513 -13.10 1.90 -4.12
C ALA A 513 -14.57 2.40 -4.22
N GLY A 514 -15.02 3.15 -3.21
CA GLY A 514 -16.34 3.78 -3.21
C GLY A 514 -16.48 4.84 -4.31
N ALA A 515 -15.49 5.73 -4.41
CA ALA A 515 -15.47 6.73 -5.48
C ALA A 515 -15.40 6.07 -6.87
N ALA A 516 -14.62 4.99 -7.03
CA ALA A 516 -14.56 4.27 -8.30
C ALA A 516 -15.93 3.72 -8.74
N THR A 517 -16.76 3.25 -7.80
CA THR A 517 -18.13 2.79 -8.12
C THR A 517 -18.99 3.95 -8.65
N PHE A 518 -18.92 5.11 -8.00
CA PHE A 518 -19.62 6.32 -8.46
C PHE A 518 -19.06 6.88 -9.77
N TYR A 519 -17.76 6.77 -10.01
CA TYR A 519 -17.11 7.12 -11.28
C TYR A 519 -17.70 6.30 -12.42
N VAL A 520 -17.70 4.97 -12.30
CA VAL A 520 -18.24 4.05 -13.33
C VAL A 520 -19.72 4.32 -13.57
N TRP A 521 -20.50 4.57 -12.51
CA TRP A 521 -21.91 4.94 -12.61
C TRP A 521 -22.11 6.26 -13.35
N ALA A 522 -21.43 7.33 -12.93
CA ALA A 522 -21.58 8.65 -13.52
C ALA A 522 -21.16 8.64 -15.00
N THR A 523 -20.06 7.97 -15.32
CA THR A 523 -19.57 7.81 -16.70
C THR A 523 -20.60 7.08 -17.56
N THR A 524 -21.15 5.98 -17.08
CA THR A 524 -22.12 5.19 -17.85
C THR A 524 -23.46 5.94 -18.02
N MET A 525 -23.93 6.65 -17.00
CA MET A 525 -25.15 7.48 -17.11
C MET A 525 -24.97 8.63 -18.10
N MET A 526 -23.79 9.24 -18.13
CA MET A 526 -23.41 10.28 -19.08
C MET A 526 -23.36 9.74 -20.51
N GLU A 527 -22.67 8.62 -20.74
CA GLU A 527 -22.60 7.96 -22.06
C GLU A 527 -24.00 7.62 -22.56
N GLU A 528 -24.85 7.09 -21.67
CA GLU A 528 -26.22 6.76 -22.02
C GLU A 528 -27.03 8.00 -22.41
N ALA A 529 -26.95 9.06 -21.61
CA ALA A 529 -27.64 10.32 -21.88
C ALA A 529 -27.19 10.93 -23.20
N MET A 530 -25.88 10.97 -23.48
CA MET A 530 -25.35 11.54 -24.73
C MET A 530 -25.90 10.80 -25.94
N ALA A 531 -25.87 9.48 -25.94
CA ALA A 531 -26.38 8.74 -27.10
C ALA A 531 -27.91 8.79 -27.23
N GLU A 532 -28.66 9.04 -26.15
CA GLU A 532 -30.09 9.29 -26.25
C GLU A 532 -30.39 10.64 -26.94
N HIS A 533 -29.56 11.66 -26.69
CA HIS A 533 -29.64 12.95 -27.38
C HIS A 533 -29.12 12.89 -28.83
N GLU A 534 -28.36 11.87 -29.23
CA GLU A 534 -27.95 11.65 -30.63
C GLU A 534 -29.03 10.96 -31.46
N GLN A 535 -29.96 10.24 -30.81
CA GLN A 535 -31.04 9.49 -31.46
C GLN A 535 -32.34 10.30 -31.62
N ASN A 536 -32.52 11.36 -30.83
CA ASN A 536 -33.64 12.30 -30.91
C ASN A 536 -33.26 13.56 -31.68
#